data_AF-G1ECM1-F1
#
_entry.id   AF-G1ECM1-F1
#
_cell.length_a   1.000
_cell.length_b   1.000
_cell.length_c   1.000
_cell.angle_alpha   90.00
_cell.angle_beta   90.00
_cell.angle_gamma   90.00
#
_symmetry.space_group_name_H-M   'P 1'
#
loop_
_entity.id
_entity.type
_entity.pdbx_description
1 polymer ?
#
loop_
_entity_poly.entity_id
_entity_poly.type
_entity_poly.pdbx_seq_one_letter_code
_entity_poly.pdbx_strand_id
1 'polypeptide(L)'
;MAELVLRIGYPKISVQDVAEHAGIGKGTVYKHWNSKEDIIDDVLVREFEHVHAQFLALLPGDRRIATLHGTSGVLYRLVMANPVLRAYNTRDGRVLGTHVAAQGKADALGISLVSVLARLPYLELLRDNGLLIEAVCSPEGQLSIEAVISGFVARAGHADDPEQTKASSRMMATVLRRAFEPVDPPQPADHDRMTEAMLSARPLRSATPMRATPTTGER
;
A
#
# COMPACT_ATOMS: atom_id res chain seq x y z
N MET A 1 10.45 -14.90 5.69
CA MET A 1 9.02 -15.09 5.34
C MET A 1 8.70 -14.63 3.93
N ALA A 2 9.00 -13.38 3.51
CA ALA A 2 8.75 -12.91 2.14
C ALA A 2 9.27 -13.89 1.06
N GLU A 3 10.53 -14.31 1.15
CA GLU A 3 11.12 -15.31 0.23
C GLU A 3 10.37 -16.65 0.22
N LEU A 4 9.96 -17.15 1.40
CA LEU A 4 9.19 -18.40 1.52
C LEU A 4 7.82 -18.26 0.84
N VAL A 5 7.15 -17.12 1.04
CA VAL A 5 5.84 -16.82 0.46
C VAL A 5 5.91 -16.82 -1.06
N LEU A 6 6.96 -16.24 -1.63
CA LEU A 6 7.17 -16.24 -3.08
C LEU A 6 7.54 -17.62 -3.64
N ARG A 7 8.28 -18.43 -2.87
CA ARG A 7 8.78 -19.74 -3.31
C ARG A 7 7.72 -20.84 -3.26
N ILE A 8 6.96 -20.93 -2.16
CA ILE A 8 6.04 -22.05 -1.91
C ILE A 8 4.60 -21.63 -1.61
N GLY A 9 4.33 -20.32 -1.52
CA GLY A 9 3.00 -19.77 -1.21
C GLY A 9 2.68 -19.82 0.29
N TYR A 10 2.05 -18.77 0.81
CA TYR A 10 1.62 -18.63 2.21
C TYR A 10 0.86 -19.85 2.77
N PRO A 11 -0.10 -20.48 2.05
CA PRO A 11 -0.84 -21.61 2.59
C PRO A 11 0.02 -22.78 3.05
N LYS A 12 1.16 -23.00 2.37
CA LYS A 12 2.06 -24.14 2.61
C LYS A 12 3.11 -23.87 3.68
N ILE A 13 3.24 -22.62 4.14
CA ILE A 13 4.24 -22.24 5.13
C ILE A 13 3.72 -22.53 6.54
N SER A 14 4.56 -23.20 7.33
CA SER A 14 4.39 -23.35 8.77
C SER A 14 5.31 -22.41 9.55
N VAL A 15 4.99 -22.16 10.82
CA VAL A 15 5.87 -21.42 11.74
C VAL A 15 7.23 -22.12 11.91
N GLN A 16 7.27 -23.46 11.74
CA GLN A 16 8.51 -24.22 11.78
C GLN A 16 9.40 -23.88 10.58
N ASP A 17 8.84 -23.83 9.36
CA ASP A 17 9.59 -23.46 8.15
C ASP A 17 10.17 -22.04 8.27
N VAL A 18 9.42 -21.11 8.89
CA VAL A 18 9.90 -19.75 9.16
C VAL A 18 11.07 -19.75 10.13
N ALA A 19 10.99 -20.54 11.20
CA ALA A 19 12.04 -20.66 12.20
C ALA A 19 13.33 -21.24 11.58
N GLU A 20 13.21 -22.32 10.81
CA GLU A 20 14.31 -22.98 10.12
C GLU A 20 14.96 -22.06 9.09
N HIS A 21 14.16 -21.38 8.25
CA HIS A 21 14.67 -20.43 7.26
C HIS A 21 15.41 -19.25 7.91
N ALA A 22 14.98 -18.82 9.09
CA ALA A 22 15.64 -17.73 9.84
C ALA A 22 16.79 -18.21 10.74
N GLY A 23 17.06 -19.52 10.82
CA GLY A 23 18.11 -20.07 11.69
C GLY A 23 17.83 -19.89 13.19
N ILE A 24 16.56 -19.80 13.60
CA ILE A 24 16.15 -19.60 15.00
C ILE A 24 15.24 -20.73 15.49
N GLY A 25 15.13 -20.90 16.80
CA GLY A 25 14.20 -21.86 17.38
C GLY A 25 12.73 -21.43 17.24
N LYS A 26 11.81 -22.37 17.04
CA LYS A 26 10.36 -22.12 16.96
C LYS A 26 9.81 -21.35 18.17
N GLY A 27 10.32 -21.64 19.36
CA GLY A 27 9.96 -20.91 20.59
C GLY A 27 10.35 -19.43 20.54
N THR A 28 11.43 -19.07 19.84
CA THR A 28 11.81 -17.67 19.61
C THR A 28 10.80 -16.97 18.70
N VAL A 29 10.29 -17.65 17.66
CA VAL A 29 9.25 -17.08 16.79
C VAL A 29 7.98 -16.75 17.60
N TYR A 30 7.52 -17.68 18.45
CA TYR A 30 6.33 -17.45 19.27
C TYR A 30 6.49 -16.39 20.36
N LYS A 31 7.71 -16.01 20.73
CA LYS A 31 7.91 -14.82 21.57
C LYS A 31 7.47 -13.55 20.85
N HIS A 32 7.50 -13.55 19.52
CA HIS A 32 7.24 -12.37 18.71
C HIS A 32 5.88 -12.36 18.03
N TRP A 33 5.37 -13.51 17.63
CA TRP A 33 4.12 -13.66 16.87
C TRP A 33 3.27 -14.78 17.43
N ASN A 34 1.96 -14.60 17.52
CA ASN A 34 1.05 -15.63 18.05
C ASN A 34 0.65 -16.63 16.96
N SER A 35 0.74 -16.24 15.70
CA SER A 35 0.28 -17.01 14.55
C SER A 35 1.18 -16.81 13.33
N LYS A 36 1.01 -17.61 12.27
CA LYS A 36 1.68 -17.37 10.99
C LYS A 36 1.07 -16.18 10.24
N GLU A 37 -0.20 -15.88 10.53
CA GLU A 37 -0.95 -14.73 10.05
C GLU A 37 -0.30 -13.43 10.53
N ASP A 38 0.04 -13.35 11.83
CA ASP A 38 0.75 -12.20 12.41
C ASP A 38 2.10 -11.96 11.70
N ILE A 39 2.79 -13.04 11.31
CA ILE A 39 4.10 -12.94 10.62
C ILE A 39 3.93 -12.38 9.21
N ILE A 40 2.90 -12.79 8.46
CA ILE A 40 2.68 -12.28 7.10
C ILE A 40 2.19 -10.83 7.11
N ASP A 41 1.35 -10.45 8.07
CA ASP A 41 0.91 -9.06 8.23
C ASP A 41 2.11 -8.14 8.52
N ASP A 42 2.99 -8.55 9.44
CA ASP A 42 4.24 -7.84 9.74
C ASP A 42 5.15 -7.69 8.50
N VAL A 43 5.21 -8.71 7.65
CA VAL A 43 5.99 -8.65 6.40
C VAL A 43 5.35 -7.66 5.43
N LEU A 44 4.03 -7.72 5.24
CA LEU A 44 3.29 -6.82 4.37
C LEU A 44 3.47 -5.37 4.79
N VAL A 45 3.38 -5.08 6.09
CA VAL A 45 3.62 -3.74 6.64
C VAL A 45 5.06 -3.28 6.39
N ARG A 46 6.07 -4.15 6.61
CA ARG A 46 7.48 -3.81 6.33
C ARG A 46 7.73 -3.50 4.85
N GLU A 47 7.17 -4.30 3.94
CA GLU A 47 7.30 -4.06 2.50
C GLU A 47 6.61 -2.75 2.09
N PHE A 48 5.44 -2.45 2.69
CA PHE A 48 4.75 -1.18 2.50
C PHE A 48 5.59 0.01 3.00
N GLU A 49 6.17 -0.08 4.19
CA GLU A 49 7.07 0.93 4.74
C GLU A 49 8.28 1.17 3.83
N HIS A 50 8.84 0.11 3.25
CA HIS A 50 9.93 0.20 2.29
C HIS A 50 9.52 0.95 1.00
N VAL A 51 8.38 0.59 0.41
CA VAL A 51 7.83 1.29 -0.75
C VAL A 51 7.49 2.74 -0.44
N HIS A 52 6.93 3.01 0.75
CA HIS A 52 6.61 4.36 1.20
C HIS A 52 7.86 5.22 1.35
N ALA A 53 8.93 4.68 1.95
CA ALA A 53 10.21 5.37 2.05
C ALA A 53 10.83 5.67 0.67
N GLN A 54 10.75 4.73 -0.27
CA GLN A 54 11.17 4.97 -1.66
C GLN A 54 10.36 6.10 -2.31
N PHE A 55 9.04 6.13 -2.12
CA PHE A 55 8.19 7.20 -2.61
C PHE A 55 8.58 8.57 -2.03
N LEU A 56 8.74 8.67 -0.71
CA LEU A 56 9.13 9.91 -0.05
C LEU A 56 10.50 10.42 -0.53
N ALA A 57 11.44 9.51 -0.80
CA ALA A 57 12.76 9.88 -1.33
C ALA A 57 12.72 10.48 -2.75
N LEU A 58 11.64 10.25 -3.51
CA LEU A 58 11.48 10.81 -4.86
C LEU A 58 10.90 12.23 -4.85
N LEU A 59 10.13 12.59 -3.82
CA LEU A 59 9.42 13.88 -3.74
C LEU A 59 10.34 15.11 -3.87
N PRO A 60 11.52 15.17 -3.24
CA PRO A 60 12.41 16.32 -3.38
C PRO A 60 12.95 16.53 -4.80
N GLY A 61 13.01 15.45 -5.62
CA GLY A 61 13.55 15.50 -6.98
C GLY A 61 12.54 15.92 -8.05
N ASP A 62 11.24 15.75 -7.80
CA ASP A 62 10.18 16.15 -8.73
C ASP A 62 8.87 16.48 -7.99
N ARG A 63 8.61 17.78 -7.80
CA ARG A 63 7.38 18.30 -7.17
C ARG A 63 6.09 17.86 -7.86
N ARG A 64 6.13 17.47 -9.14
CA ARG A 64 4.94 17.03 -9.89
C ARG A 64 4.42 15.68 -9.40
N ILE A 65 5.25 14.93 -8.66
CA ILE A 65 4.85 13.68 -8.00
C ILE A 65 3.80 13.96 -6.91
N ALA A 66 3.84 15.12 -6.25
CA ALA A 66 2.91 15.52 -5.20
C ALA A 66 1.53 15.96 -5.76
N THR A 67 0.94 15.14 -6.63
CA THR A 67 -0.40 15.26 -7.22
C THR A 67 -1.08 13.90 -7.17
N LEU A 68 -2.41 13.84 -7.35
CA LEU A 68 -3.11 12.53 -7.37
C LEU A 68 -2.57 11.64 -8.49
N HIS A 69 -2.43 12.18 -9.72
CA HIS A 69 -1.91 11.42 -10.85
C HIS A 69 -0.42 11.05 -10.71
N GLY A 70 0.40 11.95 -10.17
CA GLY A 70 1.82 11.73 -9.96
C GLY A 70 2.08 10.65 -8.91
N THR A 71 1.43 10.79 -7.76
CA THR A 71 1.57 9.86 -6.63
C THR A 71 1.01 8.49 -7.00
N SER A 72 -0.17 8.42 -7.62
CA SER A 72 -0.74 7.14 -8.08
C SER A 72 0.15 6.45 -9.11
N GLY A 73 0.69 7.18 -10.09
CA GLY A 73 1.60 6.63 -11.09
C GLY A 73 2.89 6.06 -10.49
N VAL A 74 3.51 6.76 -9.54
CA VAL A 74 4.72 6.29 -8.85
C VAL A 74 4.42 5.09 -7.95
N LEU A 75 3.43 5.21 -7.07
CA LEU A 75 3.08 4.13 -6.14
C LEU A 75 2.62 2.86 -6.86
N TYR A 76 1.86 2.97 -7.95
CA TYR A 76 1.49 1.80 -8.74
C TYR A 76 2.72 1.04 -9.23
N ARG A 77 3.74 1.73 -9.77
CA ARG A 77 4.96 1.07 -10.24
C ARG A 77 5.75 0.43 -9.09
N LEU A 78 5.91 1.13 -7.98
CA LEU A 78 6.63 0.60 -6.81
C LEU A 78 5.93 -0.62 -6.20
N VAL A 79 4.60 -0.55 -6.05
CA VAL A 79 3.79 -1.65 -5.53
C VAL A 79 3.80 -2.84 -6.47
N MET A 80 3.62 -2.63 -7.78
CA MET A 80 3.61 -3.73 -8.75
C MET A 80 5.00 -4.33 -8.97
N ALA A 81 6.08 -3.59 -8.76
CA ALA A 81 7.44 -4.16 -8.77
C ALA A 81 7.74 -5.02 -7.52
N ASN A 82 7.09 -4.73 -6.39
CA ASN A 82 7.22 -5.53 -5.17
C ASN A 82 6.31 -6.77 -5.25
N PRO A 83 6.85 -8.00 -5.29
CA PRO A 83 6.03 -9.19 -5.54
C PRO A 83 5.08 -9.52 -4.38
N VAL A 84 5.41 -9.17 -3.14
CA VAL A 84 4.55 -9.41 -1.96
C VAL A 84 3.40 -8.41 -1.95
N LEU A 85 3.68 -7.12 -2.15
CA LEU A 85 2.63 -6.10 -2.23
C LEU A 85 1.79 -6.23 -3.50
N ARG A 86 2.37 -6.65 -4.63
CA ARG A 86 1.61 -6.99 -5.84
C ARG A 86 0.59 -8.07 -5.53
N ALA A 87 1.01 -9.18 -4.92
CA ALA A 87 0.12 -10.25 -4.51
C ALA A 87 -0.98 -9.78 -3.54
N TYR A 88 -0.66 -8.86 -2.63
CA TYR A 88 -1.64 -8.25 -1.73
C TYR A 88 -2.70 -7.45 -2.48
N ASN A 89 -2.26 -6.57 -3.38
CA ASN A 89 -3.13 -5.68 -4.12
C ASN A 89 -3.99 -6.41 -5.16
N THR A 90 -3.44 -7.44 -5.82
CA THR A 90 -4.18 -8.25 -6.80
C THR A 90 -4.96 -9.40 -6.16
N ARG A 91 -4.88 -9.55 -4.83
CA ARG A 91 -5.49 -10.65 -4.07
C ARG A 91 -5.08 -12.03 -4.60
N ASP A 92 -3.79 -12.21 -4.89
CA ASP A 92 -3.25 -13.46 -5.40
C ASP A 92 -3.31 -14.57 -4.32
N GLY A 93 -4.39 -15.35 -4.37
CA GLY A 93 -4.61 -16.47 -3.46
C GLY A 93 -3.55 -17.57 -3.56
N ARG A 94 -2.73 -17.61 -4.62
CA ARG A 94 -1.62 -18.58 -4.73
C ARG A 94 -0.44 -18.16 -3.84
N VAL A 95 -0.22 -16.86 -3.70
CA VAL A 95 0.86 -16.28 -2.91
C VAL A 95 0.42 -16.08 -1.46
N LEU A 96 -0.77 -15.52 -1.23
CA LEU A 96 -1.24 -15.14 0.12
C LEU A 96 -2.31 -16.07 0.71
N GLY A 97 -2.79 -17.05 -0.06
CA GLY A 97 -3.85 -17.94 0.39
C GLY A 97 -5.23 -17.28 0.42
N THR A 98 -6.25 -18.09 0.66
CA THR A 98 -7.63 -17.60 0.80
C THR A 98 -7.84 -16.82 2.09
N HIS A 99 -7.07 -17.07 3.15
CA HIS A 99 -7.29 -16.38 4.43
C HIS A 99 -7.00 -14.87 4.36
N VAL A 100 -5.91 -14.48 3.70
CA VAL A 100 -5.55 -13.06 3.49
C VAL A 100 -6.42 -12.43 2.39
N ALA A 101 -6.80 -13.19 1.36
CA ALA A 101 -7.64 -12.71 0.27
C ALA A 101 -9.14 -12.64 0.59
N ALA A 102 -9.63 -13.42 1.57
CA ALA A 102 -11.07 -13.61 1.87
C ALA A 102 -11.53 -12.98 3.19
N GLN A 103 -10.68 -12.29 3.96
CA GLN A 103 -11.19 -11.46 5.05
C GLN A 103 -12.09 -10.38 4.44
N GLY A 104 -13.40 -10.46 4.67
CA GLY A 104 -14.44 -9.61 4.08
C GLY A 104 -14.37 -8.11 4.40
N LYS A 105 -13.25 -7.61 4.91
CA LYS A 105 -12.89 -6.18 4.94
C LYS A 105 -11.88 -5.94 3.82
N ALA A 106 -12.18 -5.01 2.92
CA ALA A 106 -11.49 -4.85 1.64
C ALA A 106 -9.97 -4.65 1.70
N ASP A 107 -9.39 -4.35 2.87
CA ASP A 107 -7.95 -4.17 3.15
C ASP A 107 -7.77 -4.01 4.66
N ALA A 108 -7.62 -5.10 5.42
CA ALA A 108 -7.58 -5.05 6.89
C ALA A 108 -6.37 -4.27 7.45
N LEU A 109 -5.29 -4.17 6.68
CA LEU A 109 -4.06 -3.47 7.08
C LEU A 109 -4.07 -1.98 6.66
N GLY A 110 -4.96 -1.59 5.75
CA GLY A 110 -5.05 -0.23 5.20
C GLY A 110 -3.89 0.15 4.28
N ILE A 111 -3.15 -0.84 3.76
CA ILE A 111 -1.91 -0.65 2.99
C ILE A 111 -2.07 -0.92 1.49
N SER A 112 -3.25 -1.32 1.03
CA SER A 112 -3.51 -1.46 -0.40
C SER A 112 -3.41 -0.10 -1.08
N LEU A 113 -3.00 -0.11 -2.34
CA LEU A 113 -2.87 1.07 -3.18
C LEU A 113 -4.19 1.85 -3.24
N VAL A 114 -5.32 1.15 -3.30
CA VAL A 114 -6.67 1.74 -3.30
C VAL A 114 -6.92 2.48 -1.98
N SER A 115 -6.78 1.81 -0.83
CA SER A 115 -7.00 2.45 0.49
C SER A 115 -6.08 3.63 0.74
N VAL A 116 -4.82 3.52 0.31
CA VAL A 116 -3.81 4.57 0.44
C VAL A 116 -4.19 5.81 -0.38
N LEU A 117 -4.71 5.63 -1.60
CA LEU A 117 -4.98 6.73 -2.51
C LEU A 117 -6.40 7.29 -2.43
N ALA A 118 -7.36 6.52 -1.93
CA ALA A 118 -8.75 6.94 -1.79
C ALA A 118 -9.11 7.43 -0.39
N ARG A 119 -8.20 7.36 0.60
CA ARG A 119 -8.48 7.83 1.96
C ARG A 119 -8.85 9.32 1.96
N LEU A 120 -9.96 9.66 2.61
CA LEU A 120 -10.47 11.04 2.65
C LEU A 120 -9.44 12.08 3.14
N PRO A 121 -8.66 11.86 4.22
CA PRO A 121 -7.69 12.87 4.67
C PRO A 121 -6.62 13.22 3.63
N TYR A 122 -6.29 12.30 2.73
CA TYR A 122 -5.35 12.55 1.65
C TYR A 122 -5.98 13.35 0.51
N LEU A 123 -7.22 13.02 0.16
CA LEU A 123 -7.97 13.75 -0.85
C LEU A 123 -8.24 15.19 -0.41
N GLU A 124 -8.60 15.38 0.86
CA GLU A 124 -8.76 16.71 1.47
C GLU A 124 -7.45 17.50 1.43
N LEU A 125 -6.32 16.86 1.76
CA LEU A 125 -5.01 17.52 1.70
C LEU A 125 -4.64 17.97 0.28
N LEU A 126 -4.94 17.16 -0.74
CA LEU A 126 -4.75 17.56 -2.14
C LEU A 126 -5.68 18.73 -2.52
N ARG A 127 -6.96 18.67 -2.14
CA ARG A 127 -7.95 19.73 -2.39
C ARG A 127 -7.51 21.04 -1.74
N ASP A 128 -7.09 21.01 -0.48
CA ASP A 128 -6.69 22.19 0.29
C ASP A 128 -5.45 22.87 -0.29
N ASN A 129 -4.64 22.12 -1.05
CA ASN A 129 -3.52 22.65 -1.83
C ASN A 129 -3.89 23.01 -3.28
N GLY A 130 -5.17 22.96 -3.68
CA GLY A 130 -5.60 23.30 -5.04
C GLY A 130 -5.25 22.26 -6.10
N LEU A 131 -5.02 21.01 -5.70
CA LEU A 131 -4.58 19.91 -6.58
C LEU A 131 -5.68 18.90 -6.88
N LEU A 132 -6.88 19.09 -6.33
CA LEU A 132 -8.03 18.19 -6.50
C LEU A 132 -9.32 19.01 -6.53
N ILE A 133 -10.27 18.62 -7.37
CA ILE A 133 -11.58 19.28 -7.41
C ILE A 133 -12.41 18.92 -6.17
N GLU A 134 -13.23 19.85 -5.70
CA GLU A 134 -14.01 19.72 -4.46
C GLU A 134 -14.96 18.50 -4.48
N ALA A 135 -15.60 18.23 -5.62
CA ALA A 135 -16.57 17.15 -5.79
C ALA A 135 -16.02 15.75 -5.43
N VAL A 136 -14.70 15.58 -5.47
CA VAL A 136 -14.02 14.31 -5.16
C VAL A 136 -13.99 14.02 -3.65
N CYS A 137 -14.06 15.05 -2.80
CA CYS A 137 -14.05 14.93 -1.33
C CYS A 137 -15.44 14.55 -0.78
N SER A 138 -16.09 13.59 -1.42
CA SER A 138 -17.40 13.02 -1.09
C SER A 138 -17.32 11.49 -1.13
N PRO A 139 -18.28 10.75 -0.54
CA PRO A 139 -18.33 9.29 -0.68
C PRO A 139 -18.35 8.83 -2.16
N GLU A 140 -19.10 9.52 -3.01
CA GLU A 140 -19.22 9.23 -4.45
C GLU A 140 -17.91 9.53 -5.21
N GLY A 141 -17.23 10.60 -4.83
CA GLY A 141 -15.91 10.96 -5.35
C GLY A 141 -14.84 9.93 -4.98
N GLN A 142 -14.81 9.51 -3.72
CA GLN A 142 -13.93 8.43 -3.24
C GLN A 142 -14.17 7.14 -4.00
N LEU A 143 -15.44 6.71 -4.11
CA LEU A 143 -15.83 5.52 -4.88
C LEU A 143 -15.34 5.59 -6.33
N SER A 144 -15.37 6.77 -6.95
CA SER A 144 -14.90 6.96 -8.32
C SER A 144 -13.39 6.78 -8.45
N ILE A 145 -12.61 7.29 -7.49
CA ILE A 145 -11.15 7.04 -7.43
C ILE A 145 -10.88 5.55 -7.19
N GLU A 146 -11.58 4.93 -6.24
CA GLU A 146 -11.43 3.51 -5.92
C GLU A 146 -11.72 2.64 -7.13
N ALA A 147 -12.80 2.92 -7.88
CA ALA A 147 -13.18 2.17 -9.07
C ALA A 147 -12.10 2.25 -10.16
N VAL A 148 -11.56 3.44 -10.41
CA VAL A 148 -10.46 3.62 -11.37
C VAL A 148 -9.24 2.81 -10.94
N ILE A 149 -8.74 3.00 -9.72
CA ILE A 149 -7.51 2.34 -9.25
C ILE A 149 -7.70 0.82 -9.19
N SER A 150 -8.83 0.35 -8.64
CA SER A 150 -9.15 -1.08 -8.55
C SER A 150 -9.20 -1.74 -9.92
N GLY A 151 -9.74 -1.06 -10.94
CA GLY A 151 -9.76 -1.56 -12.32
C GLY A 151 -8.36 -1.77 -12.90
N PHE A 152 -7.43 -0.84 -12.64
CA PHE A 152 -6.03 -1.00 -13.08
C PHE A 152 -5.26 -2.04 -12.26
N VAL A 153 -5.53 -2.18 -10.97
CA VAL A 153 -4.93 -3.20 -10.11
C VAL A 153 -5.40 -4.60 -10.54
N ALA A 154 -6.70 -4.79 -10.79
CA ALA A 154 -7.25 -6.06 -11.24
C ALA A 154 -6.66 -6.55 -12.59
N ARG A 155 -6.13 -5.64 -13.40
CA ARG A 155 -5.52 -5.94 -14.71
C ARG A 155 -4.00 -6.08 -14.68
N ALA A 156 -3.33 -5.76 -13.57
CA ALA A 156 -1.87 -5.82 -13.45
C ALA A 156 -1.30 -7.24 -13.60
N GLY A 157 -2.15 -8.27 -13.51
CA GLY A 157 -1.71 -9.66 -13.54
C GLY A 157 -0.92 -10.02 -12.28
N HIS A 158 -0.31 -11.21 -12.29
CA HIS A 158 0.41 -11.74 -11.14
C HIS A 158 1.93 -11.85 -11.35
N ALA A 159 2.37 -11.80 -12.61
CA ALA A 159 3.78 -11.81 -12.98
C ALA A 159 4.31 -10.37 -13.06
N ASP A 160 5.63 -10.23 -12.94
CA ASP A 160 6.28 -8.95 -13.20
C ASP A 160 6.35 -8.69 -14.71
N ASP A 161 5.69 -7.64 -15.16
CA ASP A 161 5.77 -7.10 -16.52
C ASP A 161 6.00 -5.58 -16.43
N PRO A 162 7.27 -5.15 -16.47
CA PRO A 162 7.61 -3.73 -16.29
C PRO A 162 7.03 -2.82 -17.36
N GLU A 163 6.91 -3.28 -18.62
CA GLU A 163 6.39 -2.47 -19.71
C GLU A 163 4.87 -2.33 -19.62
N GLN A 164 4.14 -3.41 -19.31
CA GLN A 164 2.72 -3.33 -19.01
C GLN A 164 2.46 -2.46 -17.77
N THR A 165 3.24 -2.65 -16.71
CA THR A 165 3.13 -1.86 -15.47
C THR A 165 3.31 -0.37 -15.74
N LYS A 166 4.31 -0.02 -16.55
CA LYS A 166 4.58 1.36 -16.97
C LYS A 166 3.43 1.91 -17.81
N ALA A 167 2.92 1.15 -18.78
CA ALA A 167 1.78 1.56 -19.61
C ALA A 167 0.51 1.78 -18.77
N SER A 168 0.17 0.83 -17.88
CA SER A 168 -0.96 0.93 -16.95
C SER A 168 -0.83 2.13 -16.02
N SER A 169 0.36 2.37 -15.45
CA SER A 169 0.59 3.52 -14.56
C SER A 169 0.36 4.86 -15.27
N ARG A 170 0.79 4.98 -16.54
CA ARG A 170 0.61 6.19 -17.36
C ARG A 170 -0.86 6.42 -17.71
N MET A 171 -1.57 5.36 -18.08
CA MET A 171 -2.99 5.46 -18.42
C MET A 171 -3.83 5.79 -17.18
N MET A 172 -3.57 5.12 -16.05
CA MET A 172 -4.23 5.43 -14.77
C MET A 172 -4.00 6.88 -14.35
N ALA A 173 -2.75 7.34 -14.37
CA ALA A 173 -2.42 8.74 -14.08
C ALA A 173 -3.16 9.71 -15.01
N THR A 174 -3.27 9.38 -16.30
CA THR A 174 -4.00 10.21 -17.28
C THR A 174 -5.49 10.30 -16.94
N VAL A 175 -6.12 9.18 -16.59
CA VAL A 175 -7.54 9.15 -16.18
C VAL A 175 -7.73 9.98 -14.91
N LEU A 176 -6.92 9.75 -13.87
CA LEU A 176 -7.03 10.45 -12.60
C LEU A 176 -6.85 11.96 -12.78
N ARG A 177 -5.83 12.38 -13.55
CA ARG A 177 -5.60 13.80 -13.85
C ARG A 177 -6.78 14.45 -14.54
N ARG A 178 -7.31 13.82 -15.60
CA ARG A 178 -8.39 14.41 -16.40
C ARG A 178 -9.74 14.41 -15.69
N ALA A 179 -9.97 13.45 -14.79
CA ALA A 179 -11.26 13.30 -14.11
C ALA A 179 -11.36 14.11 -12.81
N PHE A 180 -10.24 14.25 -12.08
CA PHE A 180 -10.29 14.65 -10.66
C PHE A 180 -9.42 15.85 -10.32
N GLU A 181 -8.50 16.27 -11.19
CA GLU A 181 -7.65 17.44 -10.95
C GLU A 181 -8.21 18.68 -11.66
N PRO A 182 -7.86 19.90 -11.19
CA PRO A 182 -8.30 21.13 -11.82
C PRO A 182 -7.92 21.23 -13.30
N VAL A 183 -8.79 21.87 -14.09
CA VAL A 183 -8.55 22.12 -15.52
C VAL A 183 -7.40 23.10 -15.71
N ASP A 184 -7.36 24.14 -14.89
CA ASP A 184 -6.27 25.11 -14.87
C ASP A 184 -5.05 24.47 -14.18
N PRO A 185 -3.85 24.55 -14.78
CA PRO A 185 -2.65 24.00 -14.17
C PRO A 185 -2.38 24.63 -12.79
N PRO A 186 -2.14 23.82 -11.76
CA PRO A 186 -1.73 24.32 -10.45
C PRO A 186 -0.44 25.14 -10.55
N GLN A 187 -0.28 26.10 -9.65
CA GLN A 187 0.94 26.91 -9.58
C GLN A 187 2.07 26.09 -8.96
N PRO A 188 3.35 26.38 -9.27
CA PRO A 188 4.48 25.71 -8.65
C PRO A 188 4.46 25.71 -7.11
N ALA A 189 3.91 26.77 -6.51
CA ALA A 189 3.77 26.90 -5.05
C ALA A 189 2.77 25.90 -4.44
N ASP A 190 1.74 25.49 -5.20
CA ASP A 190 0.75 24.50 -4.76
C ASP A 190 1.41 23.12 -4.60
N HIS A 191 2.25 22.75 -5.57
CA HIS A 191 3.05 21.53 -5.52
C HIS A 191 4.09 21.54 -4.39
N ASP A 192 4.72 22.70 -4.13
CA ASP A 192 5.71 22.83 -3.07
C ASP A 192 5.07 22.65 -1.68
N ARG A 193 3.93 23.29 -1.43
CA ARG A 193 3.17 23.10 -0.17
C ARG A 193 2.71 21.66 0.01
N MET A 194 2.23 21.01 -1.07
CA MET A 194 1.84 19.60 -1.01
C MET A 194 3.05 18.69 -0.72
N THR A 195 4.20 18.96 -1.33
CA THR A 195 5.44 18.22 -1.09
C THR A 195 5.88 18.33 0.37
N GLU A 196 5.88 19.55 0.93
CA GLU A 196 6.18 19.78 2.34
C GLU A 196 5.18 19.08 3.29
N ALA A 197 3.89 19.13 2.96
CA ALA A 197 2.86 18.44 3.73
C ALA A 197 3.04 16.91 3.73
N MET A 198 3.40 16.32 2.59
CA MET A 198 3.68 14.88 2.49
C MET A 198 4.94 14.47 3.27
N LEU A 199 5.99 15.30 3.26
CA LEU A 199 7.24 15.01 3.96
C LEU A 199 7.14 15.22 5.48
N SER A 200 6.26 16.13 5.93
CA SER A 200 6.00 16.39 7.36
C SER A 200 4.99 15.42 7.98
N ALA A 201 4.19 14.74 7.15
CA ALA A 201 3.32 13.66 7.62
C ALA A 201 4.17 12.55 8.23
N ARG A 202 3.93 12.22 9.51
CA ARG A 202 4.57 11.06 10.14
C ARG A 202 4.24 9.80 9.33
N PRO A 203 5.16 8.81 9.26
CA PRO A 203 4.87 7.54 8.61
C PRO A 203 3.56 6.98 9.13
N LEU A 204 2.73 6.46 8.23
CA LEU A 204 1.57 5.64 8.56
C LEU A 204 2.06 4.36 9.26
N ARG A 205 2.47 4.46 10.54
CA ARG A 205 2.43 3.31 11.43
C ARG A 205 0.96 3.00 11.63
N SER A 206 0.41 2.13 10.78
CA SER A 206 -0.73 1.31 11.18
C SER A 206 -0.27 0.57 12.43
N ALA A 207 -1.04 0.73 13.50
CA ALA A 207 -0.86 0.19 14.84
C ALA A 207 0.23 -0.89 14.96
N THR A 208 1.34 -0.57 15.62
CA THR A 208 2.03 -1.61 16.39
C THR A 208 0.97 -2.22 17.30
N PRO A 209 0.65 -3.53 17.22
CA PRO A 209 -0.03 -4.15 18.32
C PRO A 209 0.96 -4.04 19.48
N MET A 210 0.73 -3.09 20.38
CA MET A 210 1.27 -3.23 21.72
C MET A 210 0.76 -4.59 22.19
N ARG A 211 1.65 -5.58 22.25
CA ARG A 211 1.35 -6.83 22.94
C ARG A 211 0.83 -6.42 24.30
N ALA A 212 -0.44 -6.73 24.56
CA ALA A 212 -0.89 -6.85 25.93
C ALA A 212 0.00 -7.94 26.53
N THR A 213 0.90 -7.52 27.43
CA THR A 213 1.60 -8.43 28.34
C THR A 213 0.55 -9.34 28.97
N PRO A 214 0.76 -10.68 29.01
CA PRO A 214 -0.11 -11.52 29.81
C PRO A 214 0.00 -11.03 31.24
N THR A 215 -1.13 -10.63 31.83
CA THR A 215 -1.23 -10.47 33.27
C THR A 215 -0.93 -11.83 33.88
N THR A 216 0.29 -11.97 34.39
CA THR A 216 0.70 -13.04 35.28
C THR A 216 -0.32 -13.11 36.40
N GLY A 217 -0.92 -14.27 36.60
CA GLY A 217 -1.84 -14.49 37.70
C GLY A 217 -1.15 -14.31 39.05
N GLU A 218 -1.87 -13.71 39.97
CA GLU A 218 -1.76 -13.93 41.41
C GLU A 218 -3.16 -14.40 41.82
N ARG A 219 -3.31 -15.73 42.02
CA ARG A 219 -3.35 -16.42 43.31
C ARG A 219 -4.60 -16.11 44.13
#